data_AF-A0A9D1FD62-F1
#
_entry.id   AF-A0A9D1FD62-F1
#
_cell.length_a   1.000
_cell.length_b   1.000
_cell.length_c   1.000
_cell.angle_alpha   90.00
_cell.angle_beta   90.00
_cell.angle_gamma   90.00
#
_symmetry.space_group_name_H-M   'P 1'
#
loop_
_entity.id
_entity.type
_entity.pdbx_description
1 polymer ?
#
loop_
_entity_poly.entity_id
_entity_poly.type
_entity_poly.pdbx_seq_one_letter_code
_entity_poly.pdbx_strand_id
1 'polypeptide(L)'
;MDGLEDKLNSILSDPDAMGRIAEMAKSLMGGEGKGEAPEADEGLVRRAVKLLRGKALNADEAALLDALRPFLSAERRRRLDRALRLARLASLASLAGELGALGGEEPV
;
A
#
# COMPACT_ATOMS: atom_id res chain seq x y z
N MET A 1 6.61 25.81 12.13
CA MET A 1 6.25 24.37 12.21
C MET A 1 7.57 23.61 12.05
N ASP A 2 8.53 23.85 12.95
CA ASP A 2 9.94 23.64 12.63
C ASP A 2 10.53 22.40 13.33
N GLY A 3 9.88 21.96 14.41
CA GLY A 3 10.35 20.84 15.23
C GLY A 3 10.28 19.46 14.58
N LEU A 4 9.71 19.31 13.38
CA LEU A 4 9.75 18.05 12.62
C LEU A 4 10.96 18.01 11.68
N GLU A 5 11.25 19.11 10.99
CA GLU A 5 12.44 19.26 10.14
C GLU A 5 13.72 19.19 10.96
N ASP A 6 13.77 19.82 12.13
CA ASP A 6 14.92 19.74 13.04
C ASP A 6 15.19 18.29 13.49
N LYS A 7 14.13 17.51 13.74
CA LYS A 7 14.24 16.09 14.12
C LYS A 7 14.67 15.22 12.95
N LEU A 8 14.16 15.49 11.75
CA LEU A 8 14.61 14.79 10.54
C LEU A 8 16.07 15.11 10.23
N ASN A 9 16.49 16.37 10.38
CA ASN A 9 17.87 16.78 10.19
C ASN A 9 18.79 16.16 11.26
N SER A 10 18.34 16.05 12.51
CA SER A 10 19.06 15.36 13.58
C SER A 10 19.22 13.85 13.31
N ILE A 11 18.19 13.20 12.76
CA ILE A 11 18.25 11.77 12.40
C ILE A 11 19.14 11.54 11.17
N LEU A 12 19.10 12.46 10.20
CA LEU A 12 19.95 12.42 9.00
C LEU A 12 21.43 12.74 9.31
N SER A 13 21.67 13.57 10.32
CA SER A 13 23.03 13.93 10.78
C SER A 13 23.64 12.89 11.71
N ASP A 14 22.84 11.93 12.20
CA ASP A 14 23.27 10.86 13.08
C ASP A 14 23.48 9.55 12.29
N PRO A 15 24.74 9.12 12.07
CA PRO A 15 25.04 7.90 11.33
C PRO A 15 24.55 6.63 12.03
N ASP A 16 24.45 6.61 13.36
CA ASP A 16 23.94 5.47 14.12
C ASP A 16 22.42 5.35 13.95
N ALA A 17 21.70 6.48 13.91
CA ALA A 17 20.26 6.51 13.64
C ALA A 17 19.94 6.02 12.22
N MET A 18 20.71 6.48 11.22
CA MET A 18 20.60 6.00 9.84
C MET A 18 20.89 4.50 9.72
N GLY A 19 21.87 3.98 10.46
CA GLY A 19 22.15 2.53 10.51
C GLY A 19 20.96 1.71 10.98
N ARG A 20 20.28 2.15 12.05
CA ARG A 20 19.07 1.47 12.57
C ARG A 20 17.90 1.53 11.60
N ILE A 21 17.72 2.65 10.90
CA ILE A 21 16.70 2.80 9.85
C ILE A 21 17.03 1.85 8.70
N ALA A 22 18.29 1.74 8.30
CA ALA A 22 18.75 0.82 7.26
C ALA A 22 18.54 -0.64 7.68
N GLU A 23 18.78 -1.00 8.94
CA GLU A 23 18.50 -2.35 9.46
C GLU A 23 17.01 -2.66 9.53
N MET A 24 16.18 -1.72 9.97
CA MET A 24 14.72 -1.88 9.93
C MET A 24 14.22 -2.02 8.49
N ALA A 25 14.69 -1.16 7.58
CA ALA A 25 14.36 -1.23 6.17
C ALA A 25 14.81 -2.56 5.56
N LYS A 26 16.01 -3.03 5.89
CA LYS A 26 16.53 -4.34 5.49
C LYS A 26 15.71 -5.49 6.07
N SER A 27 15.28 -5.40 7.32
CA SER A 27 14.42 -6.42 7.94
C SER A 27 13.02 -6.45 7.31
N LEU A 28 12.48 -5.29 6.93
CA LEU A 28 11.19 -5.17 6.24
C LEU A 28 11.29 -5.60 4.78
N MET A 29 12.46 -5.36 4.16
CA MET A 29 12.75 -5.62 2.74
C MET A 29 13.39 -7.00 2.51
N GLY A 30 13.72 -7.74 3.57
CA GLY A 30 14.27 -9.09 3.51
C GLY A 30 15.54 -9.27 4.35
N GLY A 31 15.39 -9.74 5.59
CA GLY A 31 16.43 -10.58 6.23
C GLY A 31 16.06 -12.05 5.96
N GLU A 32 16.95 -12.94 5.52
CA GLU A 32 18.40 -13.04 5.70
C GLU A 32 19.10 -13.64 4.46
N GLY A 33 20.38 -13.28 4.24
CA GLY A 33 21.31 -14.15 3.50
C GLY A 33 22.13 -13.51 2.38
N LYS A 34 23.32 -13.01 2.77
CA LYS A 34 24.58 -13.01 1.99
C LYS A 34 24.65 -12.18 0.68
N GLY A 35 25.32 -11.03 0.79
CA GLY A 35 26.32 -10.61 -0.19
C GLY A 35 25.90 -10.50 -1.65
N GLU A 36 24.87 -9.72 -1.96
CA GLU A 36 24.72 -8.98 -3.21
C GLU A 36 23.61 -7.97 -2.94
N ALA A 37 23.65 -6.80 -3.58
CA ALA A 37 22.46 -5.94 -3.58
C ALA A 37 21.30 -6.82 -4.05
N PRO A 38 20.16 -6.89 -3.34
CA PRO A 38 19.04 -7.60 -3.89
C PRO A 38 18.69 -6.79 -5.14
N GLU A 39 18.97 -7.34 -6.32
CA GLU A 39 18.09 -7.14 -7.45
C GLU A 39 16.73 -7.51 -6.89
N ALA A 40 16.01 -6.49 -6.43
CA ALA A 40 14.74 -6.64 -5.77
C ALA A 40 13.93 -7.54 -6.70
N ASP A 41 13.64 -8.77 -6.24
CA ASP A 41 13.16 -9.87 -7.07
C ASP A 41 12.17 -9.28 -8.07
N GLU A 42 12.54 -9.26 -9.34
CA GLU A 42 11.85 -8.43 -10.32
C GLU A 42 10.36 -8.83 -10.37
N GLY A 43 10.04 -10.09 -10.02
CA GLY A 43 8.68 -10.57 -9.82
C GLY A 43 7.97 -9.91 -8.63
N LEU A 44 8.65 -9.77 -7.49
CA LEU A 44 8.14 -9.11 -6.29
C LEU A 44 7.97 -7.60 -6.52
N VAL A 45 8.94 -6.95 -7.16
CA VAL A 45 8.87 -5.52 -7.54
C VAL A 45 7.72 -5.29 -8.51
N ARG A 46 7.58 -6.11 -9.55
CA ARG A 46 6.45 -6.02 -10.49
C ARG A 46 5.11 -6.21 -9.80
N ARG A 47 4.99 -7.15 -8.85
CA ARG A 47 3.77 -7.35 -8.04
C ARG A 47 3.49 -6.15 -7.15
N ALA A 48 4.50 -5.63 -6.46
CA ALA A 48 4.37 -4.44 -5.62
C ALA A 48 3.96 -3.20 -6.43
N VAL A 49 4.57 -2.98 -7.60
CA VAL A 49 4.22 -1.90 -8.54
C VAL A 49 2.79 -2.06 -9.05
N LYS A 50 2.35 -3.28 -9.38
CA LYS A 50 0.98 -3.55 -9.83
C LYS A 50 -0.04 -3.25 -8.72
N LEU A 51 0.25 -3.62 -7.48
CA LEU A 51 -0.59 -3.31 -6.32
C LEU A 51 -0.64 -1.83 -6.01
N LEU A 52 0.51 -1.14 -6.04
CA LEU A 52 0.62 0.32 -5.87
C LEU A 52 -0.18 1.07 -6.93
N ARG A 53 -0.03 0.69 -8.21
CA ARG A 53 -0.81 1.27 -9.32
C ARG A 53 -2.30 0.99 -9.16
N GLY A 54 -2.68 -0.23 -8.81
CA GLY A 54 -4.08 -0.57 -8.54
C GLY A 54 -4.69 0.27 -7.41
N LYS A 55 -3.96 0.45 -6.30
CA LYS A 55 -4.40 1.31 -5.19
C LYS A 55 -4.48 2.78 -5.58
N ALA A 56 -3.53 3.29 -6.38
CA ALA A 56 -3.55 4.67 -6.88
C ALA A 56 -4.78 4.92 -7.77
N LEU A 57 -5.06 4.03 -8.73
CA LEU A 57 -6.25 4.12 -9.58
C LEU A 57 -7.54 4.10 -8.75
N ASN A 58 -7.64 3.21 -7.77
CA ASN A 58 -8.80 3.17 -6.87
C ASN A 58 -8.96 4.45 -6.03
N ALA A 59 -7.86 5.08 -5.63
CA ALA A 59 -7.88 6.33 -4.87
C ALA A 59 -8.35 7.51 -5.75
N ASP A 60 -7.86 7.59 -6.99
CA ASP A 60 -8.29 8.59 -7.98
C ASP A 60 -9.78 8.42 -8.32
N GLU A 61 -10.23 7.18 -8.49
CA GLU A 61 -11.64 6.86 -8.78
C GLU A 61 -12.53 7.21 -7.57
N ALA A 62 -12.07 6.93 -6.34
CA ALA A 62 -12.77 7.36 -5.14
C ALA A 62 -12.83 8.89 -5.01
N ALA A 63 -11.75 9.60 -5.34
CA ALA A 63 -11.70 11.07 -5.34
C ALA A 63 -12.63 11.68 -6.39
N LEU A 64 -12.70 11.08 -7.58
CA LEU A 64 -13.65 11.46 -8.62
C LEU A 64 -15.10 11.28 -8.16
N LEU A 65 -15.42 10.14 -7.54
CA LEU A 65 -16.76 9.88 -7.00
C LEU A 65 -17.13 10.86 -5.89
N ASP A 66 -16.18 11.27 -5.07
CA ASP A 66 -16.38 12.26 -4.01
C ASP A 66 -16.60 13.66 -4.58
N ALA A 67 -15.87 14.04 -5.63
CA ALA A 67 -16.09 15.27 -6.37
C ALA A 67 -17.45 15.31 -7.09
N LEU A 68 -17.98 14.14 -7.47
CA LEU A 68 -19.31 14.02 -8.09
C LEU A 68 -20.45 13.98 -7.06
N ARG A 69 -20.20 13.60 -5.79
CA ARG A 69 -21.23 13.62 -4.72
C ARG A 69 -22.04 14.93 -4.67
N PRO A 70 -21.45 16.15 -4.67
CA PRO A 70 -22.22 17.39 -4.59
C PRO A 70 -23.25 17.54 -5.73
N PHE A 71 -22.96 17.00 -6.92
CA PHE A 71 -23.80 17.14 -8.12
C PHE A 71 -24.85 16.02 -8.30
N LEU A 72 -24.88 15.03 -7.39
CA LEU A 72 -25.80 13.90 -7.47
C LEU A 72 -27.06 14.11 -6.62
N SER A 73 -28.22 13.69 -7.16
CA SER A 73 -29.48 13.68 -6.43
C SER A 73 -29.40 12.76 -5.19
N ALA A 74 -30.26 13.00 -4.20
CA ALA A 74 -30.27 12.24 -2.95
C ALA A 74 -30.38 10.71 -3.16
N GLU A 75 -31.12 10.29 -4.18
CA GLU A 75 -31.25 8.88 -4.55
C GLU A 75 -29.95 8.32 -5.15
N ARG A 76 -29.29 9.07 -6.04
CA ARG A 76 -28.02 8.65 -6.65
C ARG A 76 -26.88 8.60 -5.63
N ARG A 77 -26.81 9.53 -4.68
CA ARG A 77 -25.87 9.46 -3.54
C ARG A 77 -26.02 8.17 -2.75
N ARG A 78 -27.26 7.79 -2.38
CA ARG A 78 -27.54 6.55 -1.65
C ARG A 78 -27.11 5.29 -2.42
N ARG A 79 -27.28 5.27 -3.75
CA ARG A 79 -26.82 4.15 -4.59
C ARG A 79 -25.29 4.07 -4.62
N LEU A 80 -24.62 5.21 -4.77
CA LEU A 80 -23.16 5.29 -4.76
C LEU A 80 -22.53 4.87 -3.43
N ASP A 81 -23.10 5.33 -2.31
CA ASP A 81 -22.62 4.94 -0.97
C ASP A 81 -22.73 3.42 -0.73
N ARG A 82 -23.80 2.80 -1.24
CA ARG A 82 -23.95 1.33 -1.19
C ARG A 82 -22.91 0.63 -2.05
N ALA A 83 -22.67 1.10 -3.28
CA ALA A 83 -21.66 0.54 -4.16
C ALA A 83 -20.25 0.64 -3.56
N LEU A 84 -19.89 1.80 -2.97
CA LEU A 84 -18.60 2.00 -2.31
C LEU A 84 -18.39 1.05 -1.12
N ARG A 85 -19.44 0.80 -0.33
CA ARG A 85 -19.35 -0.18 0.78
C ARG A 85 -19.13 -1.60 0.27
N LEU A 86 -19.85 -2.00 -0.78
CA LEU A 86 -19.67 -3.31 -1.41
C LEU A 86 -18.28 -3.45 -2.03
N ALA A 87 -17.79 -2.43 -2.72
CA ALA A 87 -16.44 -2.41 -3.31
C ALA A 87 -15.35 -2.54 -2.24
N ARG A 88 -15.49 -1.87 -1.09
CA ARG A 88 -14.56 -2.03 0.04
C ARG A 88 -14.57 -3.45 0.60
N LEU A 89 -15.75 -4.05 0.77
CA LEU A 89 -15.87 -5.44 1.22
C LEU A 89 -15.26 -6.41 0.21
N ALA A 90 -15.51 -6.21 -1.08
CA ALA A 90 -14.93 -7.01 -2.16
C ALA A 90 -13.40 -6.85 -2.24
N SER A 91 -12.87 -5.63 -2.05
CA SER A 91 -11.43 -5.37 -2.02
C SER A 91 -10.75 -6.07 -0.83
N LEU A 92 -11.38 -6.06 0.35
CA LEU A 92 -10.88 -6.81 1.51
C LEU A 92 -10.94 -8.33 1.28
N ALA A 93 -12.01 -8.83 0.66
CA ALA A 93 -12.12 -10.24 0.29
C ALA A 93 -11.07 -10.65 -0.76
N SER A 94 -10.80 -9.80 -1.75
CA SER A 94 -9.75 -10.01 -2.76
C SER A 94 -8.36 -10.04 -2.12
N LEU A 95 -8.08 -9.12 -1.20
CA LEU A 95 -6.81 -9.11 -0.46
C LEU A 95 -6.66 -10.36 0.42
N ALA A 96 -7.74 -10.80 1.09
CA ALA A 96 -7.73 -12.02 1.88
C ALA A 96 -7.56 -13.28 1.01
N GLY A 97 -8.18 -13.31 -0.17
CA GLY A 97 -8.03 -14.38 -1.16
C GLY A 97 -6.62 -14.44 -1.74
N GLU A 98 -6.01 -13.30 -2.05
CA GLU A 98 -4.61 -13.24 -2.53
C GLU A 98 -3.60 -13.60 -1.44
N LEU A 99 -3.86 -13.25 -0.18
CA LEU A 99 -3.03 -13.69 0.96
C LEU A 99 -3.18 -15.19 1.23
N GLY A 100 -4.39 -15.74 1.08
CA GLY A 100 -4.65 -17.18 1.23
C GLY A 100 -4.11 -18.01 0.07
N ALA A 101 -4.15 -17.49 -1.16
CA ALA A 101 -3.60 -18.12 -2.36
C ALA A 101 -2.06 -18.18 -2.39
N LEU A 102 -1.38 -17.48 -1.48
CA LEU A 102 0.06 -17.58 -1.26
C LEU A 102 0.44 -18.62 -0.18
N GLY A 103 -0.54 -19.30 0.44
CA GLY A 103 -0.32 -20.26 1.53
C GLY A 103 -1.16 -21.54 1.48
N GLY A 104 -1.80 -21.86 0.35
CA GLY A 104 -2.63 -23.05 0.22
C GLY A 104 -2.51 -23.67 -1.15
N GLU A 105 -1.86 -24.83 -1.20
CA GLU A 105 -1.93 -25.80 -2.29
C GLU A 105 -3.38 -26.09 -2.68
N GLU A 106 -3.56 -26.40 -3.96
CA GLU A 106 -4.78 -26.89 -4.58
C GLU A 106 -5.49 -27.96 -3.73
N PRO A 107 -6.83 -27.92 -3.61
CA PRO A 107 -7.61 -29.13 -3.50
C PRO A 107 -8.25 -29.46 -4.84
N VAL A 108 -7.94 -30.69 -5.27
CA VAL A 108 -8.47 -31.47 -6.40
C VAL A 108 -9.97 -31.67 -6.28
#